data_AF-A0ABD0XV54-F1
#
_entry.id   AF-A0ABD0XV54-F1
#
_cell.length_a   1.000
_cell.length_b   1.000
_cell.length_c   1.000
_cell.angle_alpha   90.00
_cell.angle_beta   90.00
_cell.angle_gamma   90.00
#
_symmetry.space_group_name_H-M   'P 1'
#
loop_
_entity.id
_entity.type
_entity.pdbx_description
1 polymer ?
#
loop_
_entity_poly.entity_id
_entity_poly.type
_entity_poly.pdbx_seq_one_letter_code
_entity_poly.pdbx_strand_id
1 'polypeptide(L)'
;MMQAVVSGEVDSGTKAPLPLYVGVAHSPNRLTTLTGLILASLTSPVVNVTSKECTNKQDLEKFNSLIWMNGDSGAGECINTTLKFSPAVSPAFQIEDYDWSSGKYSTWTESVWQDISVVMFMKPSRTQEFVTLAFGLSTMFISIGIIYWITHYGQNMFLSQ
;
A
#
# COMPACT_ATOMS: atom_id res chain seq x y z
N MET A 1 -22.22 0.36 -0.43
CA MET A 1 -22.32 -0.51 -1.61
C MET A 1 -21.12 -0.21 -2.49
N MET A 2 -19.99 -0.89 -2.24
CA MET A 2 -18.80 -0.76 -3.09
C MET A 2 -18.82 -1.88 -4.11
N GLN A 3 -18.87 -1.48 -5.38
CA GLN A 3 -18.75 -2.36 -6.52
C GLN A 3 -17.37 -3.02 -6.47
N ALA A 4 -17.32 -4.35 -6.50
CA ALA A 4 -16.12 -5.06 -6.91
C ALA A 4 -16.13 -5.17 -8.44
N VAL A 5 -15.93 -4.03 -9.14
CA VAL A 5 -15.43 -4.09 -10.52
C VAL A 5 -14.02 -4.62 -10.40
N VAL A 6 -13.81 -5.90 -10.74
CA VAL A 6 -12.48 -6.50 -10.86
C VAL A 6 -11.84 -5.96 -12.14
N SER A 7 -11.44 -4.69 -12.10
CA SER A 7 -10.34 -4.19 -12.92
C SER A 7 -9.11 -4.34 -12.04
N GLY A 8 -8.63 -5.58 -11.95
CA GLY A 8 -7.37 -5.91 -11.32
C GLY A 8 -6.55 -6.65 -12.34
N GLU A 9 -5.54 -5.98 -12.87
CA GLU A 9 -4.40 -6.60 -13.54
C GLU A 9 -3.99 -7.81 -12.69
N VAL A 10 -4.18 -9.03 -13.22
CA VAL A 10 -3.54 -10.21 -12.64
C VAL A 10 -2.07 -10.02 -12.96
N ASP A 11 -1.32 -9.55 -11.96
CA ASP A 11 0.10 -9.27 -12.09
C ASP A 11 0.82 -10.60 -12.36
N SER A 12 0.94 -10.93 -13.65
CA SER A 12 1.53 -12.16 -14.17
C SER A 12 3.06 -12.05 -14.07
N GLY A 13 3.58 -12.02 -12.85
CA GLY A 13 5.00 -11.78 -12.58
C GLY A 13 5.67 -12.77 -11.64
N THR A 14 4.98 -13.25 -10.61
CA THR A 14 5.56 -14.22 -9.65
C THR A 14 4.49 -15.14 -9.08
N LYS A 15 4.68 -16.47 -9.15
CA LYS A 15 3.82 -17.47 -8.51
C LYS A 15 4.01 -17.45 -6.99
N ALA A 16 3.58 -16.40 -6.32
CA ALA A 16 3.56 -16.32 -4.86
C ALA A 16 2.18 -16.78 -4.33
N PRO A 17 2.12 -17.43 -3.16
CA PRO A 17 0.84 -17.75 -2.52
C PRO A 17 0.10 -16.45 -2.17
N LEU A 18 -1.23 -16.45 -2.31
CA LEU A 18 -2.04 -15.31 -1.89
C LEU A 18 -1.93 -15.12 -0.37
N PRO A 19 -1.76 -13.88 0.12
CA PRO A 19 -1.74 -13.61 1.55
C PRO A 19 -3.12 -13.87 2.16
N LEU A 20 -3.14 -14.54 3.32
CA LEU A 20 -4.35 -14.83 4.10
C LEU A 20 -4.71 -13.73 5.10
N TYR A 21 -3.92 -12.67 5.13
CA TYR A 21 -4.15 -11.54 6.01
C TYR A 21 -5.45 -10.81 5.64
N VAL A 22 -6.28 -10.50 6.63
CA VAL A 22 -7.59 -9.86 6.42
C VAL A 22 -7.48 -8.41 5.96
N GLY A 23 -6.37 -7.74 6.28
CA GLY A 23 -6.14 -6.34 5.97
C GLY A 23 -7.00 -5.39 6.81
N VAL A 24 -6.98 -4.11 6.44
CA VAL A 24 -7.83 -3.07 7.01
C VAL A 24 -9.08 -2.89 6.15
N ALA A 25 -10.18 -2.45 6.73
CA ALA A 25 -11.47 -2.27 6.05
C ALA A 25 -11.44 -1.43 4.76
N HIS A 26 -10.49 -0.51 4.62
CA HIS A 26 -10.35 0.33 3.42
C HIS A 26 -9.54 -0.35 2.29
N SER A 27 -8.79 -1.41 2.60
CA SER A 27 -7.96 -2.12 1.62
C SER A 27 -8.75 -3.25 0.96
N PRO A 28 -8.74 -3.37 -0.38
CA PRO A 28 -9.40 -4.47 -1.06
C PRO A 28 -8.74 -5.80 -0.72
N ASN A 29 -9.52 -6.78 -0.25
CA ASN A 29 -9.04 -8.12 0.07
C ASN A 29 -9.18 -9.05 -1.14
N ARG A 30 -8.08 -9.25 -1.87
CA ARG A 30 -8.04 -10.09 -3.08
C ARG A 30 -8.45 -11.54 -2.83
N LEU A 31 -8.05 -12.10 -1.69
CA LEU A 31 -8.40 -13.47 -1.31
C LEU A 31 -9.92 -13.61 -1.19
N THR A 32 -10.57 -12.68 -0.48
CA THR A 32 -12.03 -12.72 -0.27
C THR A 32 -12.78 -12.64 -1.60
N THR A 33 -12.34 -11.76 -2.51
CA THR A 33 -12.93 -11.67 -3.86
C THR A 33 -12.73 -12.96 -4.64
N LEU A 34 -11.52 -13.52 -4.64
CA LEU A 34 -11.21 -14.75 -5.37
C LEU A 34 -11.98 -15.95 -4.82
N THR A 35 -12.05 -16.11 -3.49
CA THR A 35 -12.85 -17.16 -2.85
C THR A 35 -14.32 -17.02 -3.22
N GLY A 36 -14.86 -15.79 -3.28
CA GLY A 36 -16.22 -15.54 -3.75
C GLY A 36 -16.42 -15.95 -5.21
N LEU A 37 -15.53 -15.57 -6.12
CA LEU A 37 -15.60 -15.94 -7.53
C LEU A 37 -15.50 -17.45 -7.75
N ILE A 38 -14.58 -18.11 -7.03
CA ILE A 38 -14.44 -19.57 -7.07
C ILE A 38 -15.71 -20.23 -6.54
N LEU A 39 -16.26 -19.75 -5.42
CA LEU A 39 -17.50 -20.29 -4.88
C LEU A 39 -18.65 -20.12 -5.87
N ALA A 40 -18.78 -18.94 -6.48
CA ALA A 40 -19.79 -18.69 -7.51
C ALA A 40 -19.64 -19.64 -8.70
N SER A 41 -18.42 -19.84 -9.21
CA SER A 41 -18.12 -20.75 -10.31
C SER A 41 -18.43 -22.22 -9.99
N LEU A 42 -18.20 -22.66 -8.75
CA LEU A 42 -18.42 -24.05 -8.35
C LEU A 42 -19.89 -24.37 -8.06
N THR A 43 -20.66 -23.43 -7.51
CA THR A 43 -22.01 -23.72 -7.01
C THR A 43 -23.13 -23.31 -7.95
N SER A 44 -22.85 -22.45 -8.93
CA SER A 44 -23.89 -21.68 -9.61
C SER A 44 -23.94 -21.98 -11.11
N PRO A 45 -25.14 -21.99 -11.74
CA PRO A 45 -25.26 -22.21 -13.17
C PRO A 45 -24.83 -20.99 -13.99
N VAL A 46 -24.24 -21.27 -15.15
CA VAL A 46 -23.95 -20.27 -16.19
C VAL A 46 -25.24 -19.93 -16.93
N VAL A 47 -25.44 -18.63 -17.18
CA VAL A 47 -26.60 -18.09 -17.89
C VAL A 47 -26.14 -17.46 -19.20
N ASN A 48 -26.85 -17.78 -20.28
CA ASN A 48 -26.57 -17.26 -21.62
C ASN A 48 -27.16 -15.84 -21.78
N VAL A 49 -26.49 -14.84 -21.22
CA VAL A 49 -26.83 -13.42 -21.36
C VAL A 49 -25.61 -12.62 -21.80
N THR A 50 -25.85 -11.47 -22.41
CA THR A 50 -24.75 -10.58 -22.82
C THR A 50 -24.12 -9.87 -21.61
N SER A 51 -22.85 -9.48 -21.73
CA SER A 51 -22.10 -8.77 -20.67
C SER A 51 -22.86 -7.56 -20.11
N LYS A 52 -23.45 -6.74 -21.00
CA LYS A 52 -24.21 -5.54 -20.61
C LYS A 52 -25.46 -5.88 -19.80
N GLU A 53 -26.14 -6.97 -20.16
CA GLU A 53 -27.36 -7.40 -19.49
C GLU A 53 -27.05 -8.02 -18.11
N CYS A 54 -25.95 -8.76 -18.00
CA CYS A 54 -25.47 -9.34 -16.74
C CYS A 54 -25.20 -8.25 -15.68
N THR A 55 -24.49 -7.17 -16.07
CA THR A 55 -24.19 -6.05 -15.16
C THR A 55 -25.43 -5.23 -14.80
N ASN A 56 -26.33 -4.99 -15.75
CA ASN A 56 -27.54 -4.19 -15.49
C ASN A 56 -28.57 -4.91 -14.61
N LYS A 57 -28.63 -6.25 -14.67
CA LYS A 57 -29.57 -7.07 -13.86
C LYS A 57 -29.05 -7.43 -12.47
N GLN A 58 -27.83 -7.01 -12.13
CA GLN A 58 -27.15 -7.39 -10.90
C GLN A 58 -27.93 -7.01 -9.62
N ASP A 59 -28.72 -5.93 -9.67
CA ASP A 59 -29.52 -5.40 -8.54
C ASP A 59 -31.02 -5.74 -8.62
N LEU A 60 -31.48 -6.40 -9.69
CA LEU A 60 -32.90 -6.65 -9.93
C LEU A 60 -33.44 -7.88 -9.17
N GLU A 61 -32.57 -8.84 -8.84
CA GLU A 61 -32.97 -10.04 -8.10
C GLU A 61 -32.60 -9.92 -6.61
N LYS A 62 -33.62 -10.00 -5.75
CA LYS A 62 -33.43 -9.81 -4.29
C LYS A 62 -32.61 -10.93 -3.64
N PHE A 63 -32.63 -12.14 -4.23
CA PHE A 63 -31.98 -13.33 -3.68
C PHE A 63 -30.72 -13.73 -4.44
N ASN A 64 -30.72 -13.58 -5.76
CA ASN A 64 -29.58 -13.94 -6.59
C ASN A 64 -28.73 -12.70 -6.93
N SER A 65 -27.50 -12.93 -7.34
CA SER A 65 -26.56 -11.94 -7.86
C SER A 65 -26.04 -12.47 -9.18
N LEU A 66 -26.07 -11.64 -10.21
CA LEU A 66 -25.43 -11.96 -11.48
C LEU A 66 -23.99 -11.46 -11.44
N ILE A 67 -23.03 -12.30 -11.80
CA ILE A 67 -21.61 -11.95 -11.85
C ILE A 67 -21.07 -12.31 -13.22
N TRP A 68 -20.42 -11.34 -13.88
CA TRP A 68 -19.72 -11.56 -15.14
C TRP A 68 -18.26 -11.93 -14.87
N MET A 69 -17.80 -13.08 -15.36
CA MET A 69 -16.40 -13.52 -15.20
C MET A 69 -15.91 -14.29 -16.42
N ASN A 70 -14.60 -14.39 -16.61
CA ASN A 70 -14.03 -15.19 -17.70
C ASN A 70 -14.17 -16.68 -17.39
N GLY A 71 -14.75 -17.43 -18.33
CA GLY A 71 -14.84 -18.88 -18.27
C GLY A 71 -13.59 -19.58 -18.81
N ASP A 72 -13.59 -20.92 -18.78
CA ASP A 72 -12.47 -21.77 -19.23
C ASP A 72 -12.11 -21.57 -20.71
N SER A 73 -13.08 -21.18 -21.53
CA SER A 73 -12.89 -20.89 -22.96
C SER A 73 -12.24 -19.52 -23.23
N GLY A 74 -11.98 -18.73 -22.18
CA GLY A 74 -11.54 -17.34 -22.29
C GLY A 74 -12.65 -16.38 -22.73
N ALA A 75 -13.85 -16.88 -23.04
CA ALA A 75 -15.03 -16.07 -23.24
C ALA A 75 -15.64 -15.66 -21.89
N GLY A 76 -16.19 -14.44 -21.82
CA GLY A 76 -16.91 -13.98 -20.63
C GLY A 76 -18.24 -14.70 -20.51
N GLU A 77 -18.52 -15.21 -19.31
CA GLU A 77 -19.74 -15.93 -18.95
C GLU A 77 -20.44 -15.20 -17.80
N CYS A 78 -21.77 -15.22 -17.81
CA CYS A 78 -22.57 -14.67 -16.71
C CYS A 78 -23.00 -15.80 -15.79
N ILE A 79 -22.74 -15.65 -14.50
CA ILE A 79 -23.06 -16.66 -13.48
C ILE A 79 -24.18 -16.12 -12.60
N ASN A 80 -25.23 -16.91 -12.42
CA ASN A 80 -26.34 -16.58 -11.52
C ASN A 80 -26.15 -17.25 -10.17
N THR A 81 -25.63 -16.50 -9.19
CA THR A 81 -25.21 -17.04 -7.88
C THR A 81 -26.04 -16.50 -6.72
N THR A 82 -26.10 -17.24 -5.61
CA THR A 82 -26.65 -16.75 -4.33
C THR A 82 -25.58 -16.16 -3.41
N LEU A 83 -24.33 -16.09 -3.87
CA LEU A 83 -23.22 -15.49 -3.12
C LEU A 83 -23.50 -14.01 -2.82
N LYS A 84 -23.42 -13.65 -1.53
CA LYS A 84 -23.43 -12.26 -1.06
C LYS A 84 -22.23 -12.00 -0.15
N PHE A 85 -21.59 -10.85 -0.33
CA PHE A 85 -20.55 -10.38 0.60
C PHE A 85 -21.19 -9.64 1.77
N SER A 86 -20.68 -9.89 2.98
CA SER A 86 -21.09 -9.16 4.18
C SER A 86 -19.87 -8.52 4.86
N PRO A 87 -20.01 -7.34 5.47
CA PRO A 87 -18.91 -6.69 6.17
C PRO A 87 -18.57 -7.46 7.46
N ALA A 88 -17.34 -7.94 7.55
CA ALA A 88 -16.81 -8.62 8.75
C ALA A 88 -16.04 -7.61 9.63
N VAL A 89 -16.76 -6.71 10.28
CA VAL A 89 -16.20 -5.75 11.25
C VAL A 89 -16.69 -6.11 12.65
N SER A 90 -15.81 -6.03 13.64
CA SER A 90 -16.18 -6.35 15.02
C SER A 90 -17.31 -5.43 15.53
N PRO A 91 -18.31 -5.97 16.25
CA PRO A 91 -19.38 -5.17 16.85
C PRO A 91 -18.87 -4.12 17.85
N ALA A 92 -17.66 -4.30 18.40
CA ALA A 92 -17.01 -3.30 19.26
C ALA A 92 -16.97 -1.90 18.61
N PHE A 93 -16.87 -1.84 17.28
CA PHE A 93 -16.81 -0.59 16.52
C PHE A 93 -18.16 -0.08 16.02
N GLN A 94 -19.24 -0.85 16.24
CA GLN A 94 -20.60 -0.51 15.80
C GLN A 94 -21.51 -0.08 16.95
N ILE A 95 -21.23 -0.56 18.17
CA ILE A 95 -21.99 -0.23 19.36
C ILE A 95 -21.51 1.15 19.87
N GLU A 96 -22.44 2.10 19.96
CA GLU A 96 -22.19 3.39 20.60
C GLU A 96 -21.86 3.18 22.09
N ASP A 97 -20.87 3.93 22.60
CA ASP A 97 -20.39 3.85 23.99
C ASP A 97 -19.96 2.45 24.46
N TYR A 98 -19.38 1.66 23.55
CA TYR A 98 -18.85 0.34 23.89
C TYR A 98 -17.75 0.41 24.97
N ASP A 99 -17.90 -0.42 26.01
CA ASP A 99 -16.86 -0.61 27.02
C ASP A 99 -15.68 -1.42 26.45
N TRP A 100 -14.61 -0.72 26.08
CA TRP A 100 -13.37 -1.28 25.54
C TRP A 100 -12.64 -2.21 26.51
N SER A 101 -12.90 -2.12 27.81
CA SER A 101 -12.31 -2.98 28.83
C SER A 101 -13.06 -4.30 29.02
N SER A 102 -14.28 -4.42 28.47
CA SER A 102 -15.15 -5.58 28.66
C SER A 102 -14.60 -6.89 28.06
N GLY A 103 -13.72 -6.80 27.05
CA GLY A 103 -13.13 -7.97 26.37
C GLY A 103 -14.14 -8.84 25.60
N LYS A 104 -15.39 -8.40 25.44
CA LYS A 104 -16.48 -9.18 24.82
C LYS A 104 -16.34 -9.31 23.30
N TYR A 105 -15.92 -8.25 22.63
CA TYR A 105 -15.75 -8.20 21.17
C TYR A 105 -14.30 -7.88 20.82
N SER A 106 -13.85 -8.31 19.64
CA SER A 106 -12.48 -8.04 19.17
C SER A 106 -12.27 -6.54 18.96
N THR A 107 -11.18 -6.01 19.48
CA THR A 107 -10.80 -4.59 19.40
C THR A 107 -9.53 -4.39 18.59
N TRP A 108 -9.13 -5.40 17.79
CA TRP A 108 -7.92 -5.31 16.98
C TRP A 108 -8.05 -4.20 15.92
N THR A 109 -7.02 -3.36 15.83
CA THR A 109 -6.90 -2.27 14.86
C THR A 109 -5.48 -2.25 14.32
N GLU A 110 -5.31 -1.97 13.04
CA GLU A 110 -3.99 -1.75 12.43
C GLU A 110 -3.60 -0.27 12.52
N SER A 111 -2.35 0.00 12.87
CA SER A 111 -1.75 1.33 12.76
C SER A 111 -1.58 1.75 11.31
N VAL A 112 -1.83 3.02 11.00
CA VAL A 112 -1.66 3.58 9.66
C VAL A 112 -0.24 4.10 9.47
N TRP A 113 0.44 3.64 8.42
CA TRP A 113 1.79 4.07 8.04
C TRP A 113 1.75 4.71 6.65
N GLN A 114 2.59 5.71 6.38
CA GLN A 114 2.71 6.31 5.04
C GLN A 114 3.60 5.45 4.15
N ASP A 115 4.85 5.22 4.57
CA ASP A 115 5.83 4.41 3.86
C ASP A 115 6.62 3.55 4.84
N ILE A 116 6.89 2.29 4.47
CA ILE A 116 7.78 1.39 5.20
C ILE A 116 8.96 1.09 4.27
N SER A 117 10.14 1.55 4.66
CA SER A 117 11.38 1.25 3.94
C SER A 117 12.47 0.84 4.92
N VAL A 118 13.29 -0.13 4.50
CA VAL A 118 14.44 -0.61 5.26
C VAL A 118 15.66 -0.51 4.37
N VAL A 119 16.67 0.23 4.84
CA VAL A 119 17.94 0.43 4.13
C VAL A 119 19.09 0.15 5.10
N MET A 120 20.07 -0.61 4.64
CA MET A 120 21.29 -0.92 5.39
C MET A 120 22.44 -0.01 4.92
N PHE A 121 23.15 0.61 5.86
CA PHE A 121 24.33 1.42 5.57
C PHE A 121 25.41 1.24 6.64
N MET A 122 26.67 1.44 6.25
CA MET A 122 27.79 1.45 7.18
C MET A 122 27.89 2.82 7.85
N LYS A 123 27.88 2.85 9.17
CA LYS A 123 28.05 4.08 9.96
C LYS A 123 29.54 4.25 10.31
N PRO A 124 30.17 5.40 9.98
CA PRO A 124 31.54 5.67 10.40
C PRO A 124 31.65 5.78 11.93
N SER A 125 32.87 5.62 12.46
CA SER A 125 33.12 5.82 13.88
C SER A 125 32.94 7.29 14.30
N ARG A 126 32.53 7.53 15.55
CA ARG A 126 32.39 8.90 16.08
C ARG A 126 33.68 9.70 15.99
N THR A 127 34.83 9.07 16.23
CA THR A 127 36.13 9.72 16.12
C THR A 127 36.39 10.21 14.71
N GLN A 128 36.03 9.42 13.69
CA GLN A 128 36.20 9.81 12.29
C GLN A 128 35.29 10.98 11.91
N GLU A 129 34.04 11.01 12.38
CA GLU A 129 33.13 12.16 12.22
C GLU A 129 33.77 13.45 12.76
N PHE A 130 34.30 13.41 13.99
CA PHE A 130 34.94 14.58 14.61
C PHE A 130 36.22 15.01 13.91
N VAL A 131 37.07 14.06 13.51
CA VAL A 131 38.32 14.37 12.80
C VAL A 131 38.03 15.06 11.46
N THR A 132 37.07 14.54 10.69
CA THR A 132 36.69 15.17 9.41
C THR A 132 36.11 16.57 9.61
N LEU A 133 35.27 16.78 10.63
CA LEU A 133 34.73 18.11 10.96
C LEU A 133 35.83 19.09 11.39
N ALA A 134 36.72 18.67 12.29
CA ALA A 134 37.83 19.50 12.76
C ALA A 134 38.79 19.88 11.63
N PHE A 135 39.10 18.92 10.75
CA PHE A 135 39.92 19.17 9.58
C PHE A 135 39.25 20.19 8.65
N GLY A 136 37.96 20.04 8.35
CA GLY A 136 37.20 20.99 7.55
C GLY A 136 37.15 22.41 8.13
N LEU A 137 36.98 22.55 9.45
CA LEU A 137 37.02 23.86 10.10
C LEU A 137 38.43 24.48 10.06
N SER A 138 39.47 23.68 10.28
CA SER A 138 40.85 24.16 10.23
C SER A 138 41.23 24.72 8.86
N THR A 139 40.88 24.01 7.78
CA THR A 139 41.16 24.46 6.41
C THR A 139 40.37 25.73 6.07
N MET A 140 39.13 25.86 6.56
CA MET A 140 38.33 27.07 6.43
C MET A 140 39.01 28.29 7.08
N PHE A 141 39.42 28.19 8.34
CA PHE A 141 40.08 29.33 9.02
C PHE A 141 41.43 29.67 8.42
N ILE A 142 42.22 28.66 8.04
CA ILE A 142 43.52 28.87 7.39
C ILE A 142 43.33 29.61 6.06
N SER A 143 42.38 29.18 5.22
CA SER A 143 42.12 29.85 3.94
C SER A 143 41.66 31.29 4.11
N ILE A 144 40.74 31.57 5.05
CA ILE A 144 40.30 32.94 5.37
C ILE A 144 41.49 33.77 5.86
N GLY A 145 42.33 33.22 6.75
CA GLY A 145 43.51 33.89 7.27
C GLY A 145 44.53 34.23 6.17
N ILE A 146 44.79 33.30 5.25
CA ILE A 146 45.69 33.52 4.10
C ILE A 146 45.13 34.61 3.18
N ILE A 147 43.84 34.56 2.84
CA ILE A 147 43.20 35.57 1.97
C ILE A 147 43.24 36.95 2.64
N TYR A 148 42.93 37.03 3.94
CA TYR A 148 43.03 38.27 4.71
C TYR A 148 44.46 38.83 4.69
N TRP A 149 45.46 37.97 4.86
CA TRP A 149 46.86 38.38 4.86
C TRP A 149 47.30 38.91 3.48
N ILE A 150 46.97 38.20 2.40
CA ILE A 150 47.28 38.62 1.03
C ILE A 150 46.57 39.93 0.68
N THR A 151 45.31 40.10 1.04
CA THR A 151 44.59 41.35 0.76
C THR A 151 45.13 42.54 1.56
N HIS A 152 45.55 42.32 2.80
CA HIS A 152 46.10 43.37 3.66
C HIS A 152 47.53 43.78 3.26
N TYR A 153 48.40 42.81 2.95
CA TYR A 153 49.81 43.07 2.62
C TYR A 153 50.09 43.09 1.10
N GLY A 154 49.09 42.84 0.27
CA GLY A 154 49.21 42.74 -1.19
C GLY A 154 49.71 44.02 -1.84
N GLN A 155 49.36 45.20 -1.33
CA GLN A 155 49.90 46.47 -1.85
C GLN A 155 51.43 46.50 -1.79
N ASN A 156 52.06 45.97 -0.74
CA ASN A 156 53.51 45.93 -0.60
C ASN A 156 54.16 44.84 -1.48
N MET A 157 53.43 43.77 -1.80
CA MET A 157 53.92 42.68 -2.66
C MET A 157 53.79 42.97 -4.16
N PHE A 158 52.79 43.74 -4.58
CA PHE A 158 52.53 44.02 -5.99
C PHE A 158 53.05 45.39 -6.49
N LEU A 159 53.54 46.29 -5.61
CA LEU A 159 54.13 47.59 -5.97
C LEU A 159 55.67 47.62 -6.04
N SER A 160 56.35 46.47 -5.91
CA SER A 160 57.81 46.37 -6.07
C SER A 160 58.23 45.93 -7.48
N GLN A 161 57.46 46.26 -8.52
CA GLN A 161 57.83 46.06 -9.91
C GLN A 161 57.59 47.32 -10.75
#